data_AF-A0A9D7VAS7-F1
#
_entry.id   AF-A0A9D7VAS7-F1
#
_cell.length_a   1.000
_cell.length_b   1.000
_cell.length_c   1.000
_cell.angle_alpha   90.00
_cell.angle_beta   90.00
_cell.angle_gamma   90.00
#
_symmetry.space_group_name_H-M   'P 1'
#
loop_
_entity.id
_entity.type
_entity.pdbx_description
1 polymer ?
#
loop_
_entity_poly.entity_id
_entity_poly.type
_entity_poly.pdbx_seq_one_letter_code
_entity_poly.pdbx_strand_id
1 'polypeptide(L)'
;MTLSTGNNQNVSWVSKMAGGTEITDAIGHLVMFTVLVVLWHWAGSSYYPTVTVLKGVTLLCFLFGMSVEASQYWIEGRGMSWLDFLANGGGVLLGARWILYQLQKDKGGIK
;
A
#
# COMPACT_ATOMS: atom_id res chain seq x y z
N MET A 1 30.58 8.36 30.02
CA MET A 1 29.20 8.86 30.23
C MET A 1 28.25 7.81 29.69
N THR A 2 27.72 6.98 30.57
CA THR A 2 26.85 5.84 30.21
C THR A 2 25.43 6.38 30.08
N LEU A 3 24.90 6.44 28.86
CA LEU A 3 23.50 6.83 28.64
C LEU A 3 22.60 5.75 29.23
N SER A 4 21.80 6.17 30.22
CA SER A 4 20.78 5.37 30.89
C SER A 4 19.83 4.75 29.88
N THR A 5 19.67 3.42 29.95
CA THR A 5 18.72 2.61 29.19
C THR A 5 17.29 2.87 29.69
N GLY A 6 16.72 4.00 29.28
CA GLY A 6 15.33 4.35 29.53
C GLY A 6 14.37 3.41 28.77
N ASN A 7 13.79 2.46 29.51
CA ASN A 7 12.55 1.71 29.21
C ASN A 7 12.13 1.60 27.72
N ASN A 8 12.81 0.75 26.96
CA ASN A 8 12.58 0.47 25.53
C ASN A 8 11.27 -0.28 25.21
N GLN A 9 10.40 -0.55 26.20
CA GLN A 9 9.20 -1.38 26.01
C GLN A 9 8.13 -0.68 25.13
N ASN A 10 7.97 0.64 25.28
CA ASN A 10 6.95 1.42 24.58
C ASN A 10 7.26 1.67 23.09
N VAL A 11 8.53 1.54 22.67
CA VAL A 11 8.92 1.66 21.25
C VAL A 11 8.90 0.28 20.57
N SER A 12 9.05 -0.79 21.36
CA SER A 12 9.15 -2.16 20.84
C SER A 12 7.86 -2.67 20.22
N TRP A 13 6.69 -2.28 20.71
CA TRP A 13 5.41 -2.70 20.14
C TRP A 13 5.09 -1.95 18.85
N VAL A 14 5.44 -0.65 18.77
CA VAL A 14 5.34 0.13 17.53
C VAL A 14 6.30 -0.41 16.49
N SER A 15 7.56 -0.67 16.83
CA SER A 15 8.50 -1.33 15.91
C SER A 15 8.05 -2.73 15.52
N LYS A 16 7.41 -3.50 16.41
CA LYS A 16 6.84 -4.81 16.06
C LYS A 16 5.65 -4.71 15.13
N MET A 17 4.77 -3.72 15.33
CA MET A 17 3.62 -3.44 14.45
C MET A 17 4.00 -2.68 13.17
N ALA A 18 5.16 -2.03 13.12
CA ALA A 18 5.66 -1.22 12.01
C ALA A 18 6.86 -1.86 11.28
N GLY A 19 7.12 -3.17 11.47
CA GLY A 19 8.21 -3.86 10.77
C GLY A 19 9.01 -4.89 11.57
N GLY A 20 8.46 -5.47 12.65
CA GLY A 20 9.21 -6.44 13.46
C GLY A 20 9.38 -7.81 12.82
N THR A 21 8.63 -8.10 11.75
CA THR A 21 8.68 -9.33 10.97
C THR A 21 8.36 -9.04 9.50
N GLU A 22 8.89 -9.85 8.58
CA GLU A 22 8.58 -9.78 7.15
C GLU A 22 7.08 -9.81 6.86
N ILE A 23 6.29 -10.53 7.67
CA ILE A 23 4.83 -10.60 7.55
C ILE A 23 4.18 -9.26 7.89
N THR A 24 4.66 -8.59 8.94
CA THR A 24 4.06 -7.31 9.35
C THR A 24 4.38 -6.21 8.34
N ASP A 25 5.58 -6.23 7.76
CA ASP A 25 5.96 -5.32 6.67
C ASP A 25 5.04 -5.55 5.46
N ALA A 26 4.87 -6.81 5.04
CA ALA A 26 3.98 -7.17 3.94
C ALA A 26 2.51 -6.76 4.17
N ILE A 27 1.99 -6.88 5.40
CA ILE A 27 0.64 -6.39 5.73
C ILE A 27 0.59 -4.86 5.59
N GLY A 28 1.63 -4.15 6.04
CA GLY A 28 1.77 -2.71 5.85
C GLY A 28 1.73 -2.32 4.38
N HIS A 29 2.52 -3.00 3.54
CA HIS A 29 2.55 -2.84 2.09
C HIS A 29 1.15 -3.04 1.46
N LEU A 30 0.48 -4.14 1.80
CA LEU A 30 -0.88 -4.44 1.34
C LEU A 30 -1.85 -3.30 1.67
N VAL A 31 -1.90 -2.89 2.94
CA VAL A 31 -2.83 -1.85 3.42
C VAL A 31 -2.52 -0.50 2.79
N MET A 32 -1.24 -0.09 2.78
CA MET A 32 -0.84 1.22 2.28
C MET A 32 -1.10 1.36 0.77
N PHE A 33 -0.83 0.32 -0.02
CA PHE A 33 -1.14 0.35 -1.45
C PHE A 33 -2.65 0.30 -1.75
N THR A 34 -3.46 -0.39 -0.93
CA THR A 34 -4.93 -0.32 -1.02
C THR A 34 -5.42 1.11 -0.78
N VAL A 35 -4.97 1.75 0.30
CA VAL A 35 -5.36 3.13 0.64
C VAL A 35 -4.89 4.11 -0.43
N LEU A 36 -3.66 3.95 -0.95
CA LEU A 36 -3.11 4.80 -1.98
C LEU A 36 -3.97 4.81 -3.25
N VAL A 37 -4.36 3.63 -3.74
CA VAL A 37 -5.24 3.51 -4.92
C VAL A 37 -6.57 4.24 -4.70
N VAL A 38 -7.15 4.10 -3.51
CA VAL A 38 -8.43 4.74 -3.17
C VAL A 38 -8.32 6.26 -3.17
N LEU A 39 -7.30 6.80 -2.49
CA LEU A 39 -7.09 8.24 -2.39
C LEU A 39 -6.80 8.87 -3.75
N TRP A 40 -5.95 8.22 -4.55
CA TRP A 40 -5.60 8.72 -5.89
C TRP A 40 -6.79 8.63 -6.85
N HIS A 41 -7.58 7.56 -6.76
CA HIS A 41 -8.81 7.46 -7.53
C HIS A 41 -9.82 8.54 -7.15
N TRP A 42 -10.00 8.78 -5.84
CA TRP A 42 -10.89 9.83 -5.34
C TRP A 42 -10.47 11.22 -5.83
N ALA A 43 -9.17 11.54 -5.72
CA ALA A 43 -8.62 12.80 -6.22
C ALA A 43 -8.78 12.93 -7.75
N GLY A 44 -8.39 11.91 -8.52
CA GLY A 44 -8.46 11.95 -9.97
C GLY A 44 -9.88 12.00 -10.53
N SER A 45 -10.83 11.34 -9.86
CA SER A 45 -12.24 11.32 -10.28
C SER A 45 -12.94 12.68 -10.13
N SER A 46 -12.32 13.62 -9.43
CA SER A 46 -12.81 15.01 -9.37
C SER A 46 -12.60 15.77 -10.69
N TYR A 47 -11.73 15.27 -11.57
CA TYR A 47 -11.33 15.95 -12.81
C TYR A 47 -11.55 15.10 -14.07
N TYR A 48 -11.59 13.78 -13.94
CA TYR A 48 -11.62 12.86 -15.08
C TYR A 48 -12.65 11.73 -14.90
N PRO A 49 -13.07 11.06 -15.99
CA PRO A 49 -13.99 9.94 -15.91
C PRO A 49 -13.47 8.81 -15.02
N THR A 50 -14.31 8.39 -14.07
CA THR A 50 -13.98 7.44 -13.00
C THR A 50 -13.32 6.14 -13.49
N VAL A 51 -13.83 5.54 -14.57
CA VAL A 51 -13.28 4.29 -15.12
C VAL A 51 -11.87 4.50 -15.71
N THR A 52 -11.64 5.64 -16.35
CA THR A 52 -10.33 6.00 -16.91
C THR A 52 -9.32 6.24 -15.79
N VAL A 53 -9.73 6.97 -14.74
CA VAL A 53 -8.92 7.23 -13.54
C VAL A 53 -8.54 5.91 -12.88
N LEU A 54 -9.50 5.01 -12.68
CA LEU A 54 -9.24 3.73 -12.03
C LEU A 54 -8.16 2.92 -12.76
N LYS A 55 -8.23 2.82 -14.09
CA LYS A 55 -7.22 2.11 -14.89
C LYS A 55 -5.84 2.76 -14.74
N GLY A 56 -5.78 4.09 -14.86
CA GLY A 56 -4.53 4.85 -14.75
C GLY A 56 -3.90 4.73 -13.36
N VAL A 57 -4.67 4.99 -12.31
CA VAL A 57 -4.21 4.91 -10.91
C VAL A 57 -3.76 3.48 -10.57
N THR A 58 -4.51 2.46 -10.97
CA THR A 58 -4.11 1.05 -10.72
C THR A 58 -2.75 0.76 -11.35
N LEU A 59 -2.53 1.15 -12.61
CA LEU A 59 -1.26 0.95 -13.30
C LEU A 59 -0.13 1.74 -12.63
N LEU A 60 -0.36 3.03 -12.33
CA LEU A 60 0.64 3.89 -11.72
C LEU A 60 1.05 3.42 -10.32
N CYS A 61 0.08 3.06 -9.47
CA CYS A 61 0.38 2.54 -8.13
C CYS A 61 1.11 1.20 -8.20
N PHE A 62 0.75 0.33 -9.15
CA PHE A 62 1.48 -0.92 -9.37
C PHE A 62 2.94 -0.64 -9.74
N LEU A 63 3.18 0.14 -10.79
CA LEU A 63 4.53 0.50 -11.22
C LEU A 63 5.33 1.20 -10.10
N PHE A 64 4.69 2.08 -9.34
CA PHE A 64 5.32 2.74 -8.21
C PHE A 64 5.77 1.75 -7.14
N GLY A 65 4.91 0.81 -6.70
CA GLY A 65 5.31 -0.21 -5.72
C GLY A 65 6.42 -1.11 -6.21
N MET A 66 6.41 -1.47 -7.48
CA MET A 66 7.45 -2.27 -8.12
C MET A 66 8.80 -1.52 -8.15
N SER A 67 8.77 -0.24 -8.49
CA SER A 67 9.97 0.61 -8.47
C SER A 67 10.50 0.81 -7.05
N VAL A 68 9.62 0.96 -6.05
CA VAL A 68 10.02 1.06 -4.65
C VAL A 68 10.72 -0.23 -4.20
N GLU A 69 10.17 -1.42 -4.43
CA GLU A 69 10.85 -2.67 -4.07
C GLU A 69 12.16 -2.87 -4.82
N ALA A 70 12.19 -2.61 -6.12
CA ALA A 70 13.41 -2.71 -6.92
C ALA A 70 14.49 -1.75 -6.38
N SER A 71 14.10 -0.55 -5.93
CA SER A 71 15.05 0.42 -5.38
C SER A 71 15.73 -0.03 -4.08
N GLN A 72 15.08 -0.92 -3.32
CA GLN A 72 15.64 -1.45 -2.06
C GLN A 72 16.84 -2.36 -2.29
N TYR A 73 17.01 -2.89 -3.49
CA TYR A 73 18.20 -3.67 -3.86
C TYR A 73 19.50 -2.89 -3.62
N TRP A 74 19.47 -1.55 -3.76
CA TRP A 74 20.64 -0.68 -3.53
C TRP A 74 20.76 -0.19 -2.08
N ILE A 75 19.85 -0.59 -1.18
CA ILE A 75 19.90 -0.22 0.23
C ILE A 75 20.60 -1.34 1.00
N GLU A 76 21.77 -1.00 1.57
CA GLU A 76 22.59 -1.93 2.34
C GLU A 76 21.80 -2.49 3.53
N GLY A 77 21.73 -3.82 3.66
CA GLY A 77 21.04 -4.50 4.75
C GLY A 77 19.52 -4.68 4.61
N ARG A 78 18.87 -4.24 3.51
CA ARG A 78 17.43 -4.52 3.25
C ARG A 78 17.21 -5.57 2.15
N GLY A 79 17.79 -5.35 0.96
CA GLY A 79 17.53 -6.20 -0.20
C GLY A 79 16.09 -6.09 -0.72
N MET A 80 15.77 -6.85 -1.76
CA MET A 80 14.41 -6.92 -2.33
C MET A 80 13.63 -8.08 -1.71
N SER A 81 12.36 -7.84 -1.37
CA SER A 81 11.46 -8.84 -0.81
C SER A 81 10.36 -9.23 -1.80
N TRP A 82 10.32 -10.51 -2.16
CA TRP A 82 9.22 -11.04 -2.99
C TRP A 82 7.87 -10.95 -2.29
N LEU A 83 7.86 -11.03 -0.96
CA LEU A 83 6.63 -10.95 -0.18
C LEU A 83 6.06 -9.53 -0.25
N ASP A 84 6.90 -8.50 -0.10
CA ASP A 84 6.48 -7.09 -0.16
C ASP A 84 6.08 -6.70 -1.58
N PHE A 85 6.76 -7.25 -2.59
CA PHE A 85 6.36 -7.12 -3.99
C PHE A 85 4.95 -7.66 -4.24
N LEU A 86 4.64 -8.86 -3.75
CA LEU A 86 3.31 -9.45 -3.87
C LEU A 86 2.28 -8.68 -3.04
N ALA A 87 2.66 -8.17 -1.87
CA ALA A 87 1.80 -7.34 -1.03
C ALA A 87 1.44 -6.01 -1.70
N ASN A 88 2.40 -5.34 -2.35
CA ASN A 88 2.16 -4.13 -3.14
C ASN A 88 1.14 -4.40 -4.24
N GLY A 89 1.37 -5.45 -5.06
CA GLY A 89 0.45 -5.85 -6.12
C GLY A 89 -0.93 -6.22 -5.59
N GLY A 90 -1.00 -7.02 -4.52
CA GLY A 90 -2.24 -7.41 -3.85
C GLY A 90 -3.02 -6.20 -3.32
N GLY A 91 -2.32 -5.23 -2.72
CA GLY A 91 -2.91 -4.02 -2.16
C GLY A 91 -3.54 -3.16 -3.24
N VAL A 92 -2.82 -2.99 -4.37
CA VAL A 92 -3.34 -2.28 -5.55
C VAL A 92 -4.59 -2.95 -6.11
N LEU A 93 -4.56 -4.27 -6.29
CA LEU A 93 -5.70 -5.02 -6.84
C LEU A 93 -6.90 -5.00 -5.90
N LEU A 94 -6.68 -5.09 -4.59
CA LEU A 94 -7.74 -5.02 -3.59
C LEU A 94 -8.43 -3.65 -3.59
N GLY A 95 -7.66 -2.55 -3.62
CA GLY A 95 -8.19 -1.20 -3.73
C GLY A 95 -9.00 -1.00 -5.01
N ALA A 96 -8.45 -1.43 -6.15
CA ALA A 96 -9.15 -1.35 -7.43
C ALA A 96 -10.44 -2.18 -7.45
N ARG A 97 -10.41 -3.40 -6.91
CA ARG A 97 -11.57 -4.29 -6.80
C ARG A 97 -12.68 -3.70 -5.94
N TRP A 98 -12.31 -3.06 -4.82
CA TRP A 98 -13.27 -2.39 -3.95
C TRP A 98 -13.94 -1.21 -4.67
N ILE A 99 -13.17 -0.36 -5.35
CA ILE A 99 -13.73 0.75 -6.14
C ILE A 99 -14.69 0.23 -7.21
N LEU A 100 -14.31 -0.82 -7.96
CA LEU A 100 -15.19 -1.45 -8.94
C LEU A 100 -16.50 -1.94 -8.33
N TYR A 101 -16.43 -2.55 -7.14
CA TYR A 101 -17.63 -2.98 -6.41
C TYR A 101 -18.54 -1.79 -6.08
N GLN A 102 -17.98 -0.67 -5.61
CA GLN A 102 -18.76 0.55 -5.34
C GLN A 102 -19.44 1.07 -6.61
N LEU A 103 -18.71 1.16 -7.73
CA LEU A 103 -19.26 1.64 -9.00
C LEU A 103 -20.37 0.72 -9.55
N GLN A 104 -20.27 -0.59 -9.31
CA GLN A 104 -21.31 -1.55 -9.68
C GLN A 104 -22.56 -1.38 -8.81
N LYS A 105 -22.37 -1.17 -7.50
CA LYS A 105 -23.47 -0.90 -6.57
C LYS A 105 -24.22 0.37 -6.95
N ASP A 106 -23.52 1.43 -7.30
CA ASP A 106 -24.14 2.71 -7.66
C ASP A 106 -24.91 2.62 -8.99
N LYS A 107 -24.40 1.83 -9.97
CA LYS A 107 -25.12 1.55 -11.23
C LYS A 107 -26.30 0.61 -11.06
N GLY A 108 -26.28 -0.27 -10.07
CA GLY A 108 -27.37 -1.20 -9.72
C GLY A 108 -28.37 -0.63 -8.70
N GLY A 109 -28.13 0.58 -8.20
CA GLY A 109 -28.88 1.26 -7.14
C GLY A 109 -29.84 2.34 -7.66
N ILE A 110 -30.62 2.02 -8.69
CA ILE A 110 -31.93 2.64 -8.95
C ILE A 110 -32.88 1.50 -9.31
N LYS A 111 -33.72 1.14 -8.33
CA LYS A 111 -35.06 0.62 -8.57
C LYS A 111 -36.01 1.48 -7.76
#